data_AF-A0A8G1QVN8-F1
#
_entry.id   AF-A0A8G1QVN8-F1
#
_cell.length_a   1.000
_cell.length_b   1.000
_cell.length_c   1.000
_cell.angle_alpha   90.00
_cell.angle_beta   90.00
_cell.angle_gamma   90.00
#
_symmetry.space_group_name_H-M   'P 1'
#
loop_
_entity.id
_entity.type
_entity.pdbx_description
1 polymer ?
#
loop_
_entity_poly.entity_id
_entity_poly.type
_entity_poly.pdbx_seq_one_letter_code
_entity_poly.pdbx_strand_id
1 'polypeptide(L)'
;MKQAHGHLKAIFQMSMVLRDQSFPRIMKSEWDTAVDPKVKGTWNLHQASRSINADLDFFVMFSSLSGIFGQPGQTNYAGAKTFMDAFAQYRFNLGLPACAIQIGAVEEVGYVAENEGVMQRFAHTGGSESAISEQELLEAVNSTSGYFYLGVRSNMCLNNPGERSLWKGDVRMAAFHNNEDSNSTAAGFSSDDLQSFITKAKGDADLLGQSESAQFLAREIGRKVCDFLLKPEEELQTSSSLSDLGLDSLVAIELRQWWKSVFGFDISVLEMMGMGSLDALGAHAAKGMLRLFHGVEE
;
A
#
# COMPACT_ATOMS: atom_id res chain seq x y z
N MET A 1 23.32 -26.04 -35.57
CA MET A 1 22.91 -25.69 -34.19
C MET A 1 23.23 -26.88 -33.30
N LYS A 2 23.94 -26.70 -32.18
CA LYS A 2 24.12 -27.78 -31.20
C LYS A 2 22.78 -28.01 -30.52
N GLN A 3 22.18 -29.19 -30.69
CA GLN A 3 21.01 -29.59 -29.91
C GLN A 3 21.42 -29.68 -28.44
N ALA A 4 20.69 -29.03 -27.55
CA ALA A 4 20.87 -29.22 -26.11
C ALA A 4 20.39 -30.63 -25.75
N HIS A 5 21.26 -31.42 -25.11
CA HIS A 5 20.98 -32.80 -24.68
C HIS A 5 20.37 -32.89 -23.28
N GLY A 6 19.86 -31.78 -22.74
CA GLY A 6 19.30 -31.72 -21.39
C GLY A 6 17.85 -32.20 -21.33
N HIS A 7 17.48 -32.91 -20.26
CA HIS A 7 16.09 -33.18 -19.93
C HIS A 7 15.43 -31.90 -19.39
N LEU A 8 14.21 -31.61 -19.85
CA LEU A 8 13.42 -30.50 -19.30
C LEU A 8 13.08 -30.82 -17.85
N LYS A 9 13.57 -30.00 -16.90
CA LYS A 9 13.37 -30.18 -15.47
C LYS A 9 12.46 -29.15 -14.81
N ALA A 10 12.35 -27.96 -15.39
CA ALA A 10 11.48 -26.92 -14.83
C ALA A 10 10.78 -26.12 -15.92
N ILE A 11 9.58 -25.66 -15.61
CA ILE A 11 8.83 -24.70 -16.41
C ILE A 11 8.48 -23.51 -15.50
N PHE A 12 8.86 -22.31 -15.94
CA PHE A 12 8.47 -21.05 -15.32
C PHE A 12 7.54 -20.29 -16.25
N GLN A 13 6.25 -20.25 -15.92
CA GLN A 13 5.26 -19.52 -16.68
C GLN A 13 5.15 -18.09 -16.13
N MET A 14 5.91 -17.19 -16.75
CA MET A 14 6.03 -15.78 -16.40
C MET A 14 5.41 -14.84 -17.42
N SER A 15 4.67 -15.37 -18.42
CA SER A 15 4.07 -14.53 -19.46
C SER A 15 3.09 -13.52 -18.88
N MET A 16 3.26 -12.27 -19.32
CA MET A 16 2.56 -11.13 -18.77
C MET A 16 2.29 -10.10 -19.87
N VAL A 17 1.08 -9.58 -19.85
CA VAL A 17 0.63 -8.44 -20.64
C VAL A 17 -0.62 -7.90 -19.95
N LEU A 18 -0.71 -6.58 -19.85
CA LEU A 18 -1.83 -5.87 -19.22
C LEU A 18 -2.67 -5.11 -20.24
N ARG A 19 -3.97 -5.03 -19.94
CA ARG A 19 -4.96 -4.24 -20.67
C ARG A 19 -5.96 -3.72 -19.65
N ASP A 20 -5.51 -2.76 -18.86
CA ASP A 20 -6.27 -2.25 -17.72
C ASP A 20 -7.44 -1.40 -18.22
N GLN A 21 -8.66 -1.84 -17.92
CA GLN A 21 -9.90 -1.21 -18.33
C GLN A 21 -11.02 -1.55 -17.36
N SER A 22 -11.92 -0.60 -17.12
CA SER A 22 -13.17 -0.87 -16.38
C SER A 22 -13.96 -1.98 -17.07
N PHE A 23 -14.51 -2.92 -16.28
CA PHE A 23 -15.20 -4.10 -16.82
C PHE A 23 -16.27 -3.77 -17.89
N PRO A 24 -17.13 -2.73 -17.73
CA PRO A 24 -18.13 -2.40 -18.76
C PRO A 24 -17.57 -1.91 -20.10
N ARG A 25 -16.29 -1.50 -20.14
CA ARG A 25 -15.63 -0.92 -21.32
C ARG A 25 -14.60 -1.84 -21.96
N ILE A 26 -14.36 -3.02 -21.39
CA ILE A 26 -13.32 -3.92 -21.89
C ILE A 26 -13.74 -4.52 -23.24
N MET A 27 -12.88 -4.41 -24.26
CA MET A 27 -13.11 -5.09 -25.53
C MET A 27 -12.69 -6.55 -25.44
N LYS A 28 -13.33 -7.41 -26.23
CA LYS A 28 -12.96 -8.83 -26.31
C LYS A 28 -11.48 -9.02 -26.71
N SER A 29 -10.98 -8.22 -27.64
CA SER A 29 -9.57 -8.29 -28.07
C SER A 29 -8.59 -7.95 -26.93
N GLU A 30 -8.93 -6.98 -26.08
CA GLU A 30 -8.14 -6.60 -24.91
C GLU A 30 -8.17 -7.70 -23.83
N TRP A 31 -9.34 -8.30 -23.62
CA TRP A 31 -9.50 -9.47 -22.77
C TRP A 31 -8.62 -10.62 -23.24
N ASP A 32 -8.79 -11.06 -24.50
CA ASP A 32 -8.03 -12.18 -25.07
C ASP A 32 -6.52 -11.91 -24.98
N THR A 33 -6.08 -10.69 -25.28
CA THR A 33 -4.66 -10.28 -25.18
C THR A 33 -4.13 -10.49 -23.76
N ALA A 34 -4.85 -10.03 -22.73
CA ALA A 34 -4.43 -10.16 -21.34
C ALA A 34 -4.50 -11.60 -20.81
N VAL A 35 -5.46 -12.39 -21.30
CA VAL A 35 -5.83 -13.70 -20.73
C VAL A 35 -5.10 -14.85 -21.41
N ASP A 36 -5.02 -14.86 -22.74
CA ASP A 36 -4.55 -16.01 -23.53
C ASP A 36 -3.13 -16.48 -23.15
N PRO A 37 -2.13 -15.59 -22.95
CA PRO A 37 -0.78 -16.03 -22.57
C PRO A 37 -0.76 -16.80 -21.24
N LYS A 38 -1.60 -16.41 -20.28
CA LYS A 38 -1.69 -17.10 -18.98
C LYS A 38 -2.55 -18.35 -19.08
N VAL A 39 -3.72 -18.30 -19.70
CA VAL A 39 -4.66 -19.42 -19.70
C VAL A 39 -4.26 -20.47 -20.72
N LYS A 40 -4.31 -20.10 -22.02
CA LYS A 40 -3.95 -21.02 -23.11
C LYS A 40 -2.47 -21.36 -23.06
N GLY A 41 -1.61 -20.39 -22.75
CA GLY A 41 -0.16 -20.65 -22.61
C GLY A 41 0.16 -21.67 -21.53
N THR A 42 -0.44 -21.56 -20.33
CA THR A 42 -0.27 -22.57 -19.27
C THR A 42 -0.78 -23.94 -19.69
N TRP A 43 -1.97 -24.01 -20.30
CA TRP A 43 -2.51 -25.27 -20.80
C TRP A 43 -1.62 -25.91 -21.86
N ASN A 44 -1.09 -25.11 -22.78
CA ASN A 44 -0.18 -25.58 -23.83
C ASN A 44 1.13 -26.12 -23.24
N LEU A 45 1.72 -25.42 -22.27
CA LEU A 45 2.92 -25.89 -21.56
C LEU A 45 2.66 -27.21 -20.81
N HIS A 46 1.49 -27.32 -20.17
CA HIS A 46 1.06 -28.56 -19.54
C HIS A 46 0.98 -29.71 -20.54
N GLN A 47 0.26 -29.53 -21.64
CA GLN A 47 0.09 -30.57 -22.67
C GLN A 47 1.42 -30.95 -23.31
N ALA A 48 2.27 -29.98 -23.65
CA ALA A 48 3.58 -30.22 -24.22
C ALA A 48 4.52 -30.97 -23.26
N SER A 49 4.51 -30.61 -21.97
CA SER A 49 5.30 -31.36 -20.97
C SER A 49 4.84 -32.81 -20.84
N ARG A 50 3.52 -33.05 -20.94
CA ARG A 50 2.94 -34.40 -20.86
C ARG A 50 3.19 -35.22 -22.11
N SER A 51 3.12 -34.63 -23.30
CA SER A 51 3.29 -35.36 -24.56
C SER A 51 4.69 -35.96 -24.71
N ILE A 52 5.69 -35.38 -24.04
CA ILE A 52 7.06 -35.89 -23.99
C ILE A 52 7.39 -36.66 -22.71
N ASN A 53 6.40 -36.90 -21.82
CA ASN A 53 6.59 -37.47 -20.49
C ASN A 53 7.74 -36.80 -19.71
N ALA A 54 7.75 -35.46 -19.68
CA ALA A 54 8.77 -34.70 -18.98
C ALA A 54 8.71 -34.99 -17.47
N ASP A 55 9.83 -35.49 -16.94
CA ASP A 55 10.07 -35.66 -15.50
C ASP A 55 10.47 -34.31 -14.89
N LEU A 56 9.49 -33.41 -14.77
CA LEU A 56 9.70 -32.09 -14.19
C LEU A 56 9.89 -32.20 -12.67
N ASP A 57 10.81 -31.40 -12.15
CA ASP A 57 10.94 -31.14 -10.73
C ASP A 57 10.02 -29.96 -10.34
N PHE A 58 9.83 -28.99 -11.25
CA PHE A 58 9.04 -27.77 -10.99
C PHE A 58 8.15 -27.35 -12.16
N PHE A 59 6.95 -26.87 -11.85
CA PHE A 59 6.09 -26.11 -12.76
C PHE A 59 5.58 -24.87 -12.01
N VAL A 60 6.31 -23.78 -12.11
CA VAL A 60 6.07 -22.54 -11.36
C VAL A 60 5.30 -21.57 -12.22
N MET A 61 4.22 -21.03 -11.67
CA MET A 61 3.37 -20.03 -12.29
C MET A 61 3.45 -18.73 -11.49
N PHE A 62 3.77 -17.65 -12.19
CA PHE A 62 3.82 -16.33 -11.58
C PHE A 62 2.39 -15.77 -11.62
N SER A 63 1.69 -15.90 -10.51
CA SER A 63 0.34 -15.37 -10.30
C SER A 63 0.41 -13.94 -9.77
N SER A 64 -0.70 -13.41 -9.26
CA SER A 64 -0.75 -12.07 -8.68
C SER A 64 -1.76 -12.01 -7.55
N LEU A 65 -1.47 -11.16 -6.57
CA LEU A 65 -2.42 -10.75 -5.53
C LEU A 65 -3.75 -10.21 -6.10
N SER A 66 -3.74 -9.62 -7.30
CA SER A 66 -4.97 -9.19 -8.00
C SER A 66 -5.93 -10.35 -8.30
N GLY A 67 -5.45 -11.58 -8.46
CA GLY A 67 -6.28 -12.78 -8.63
C GLY A 67 -6.99 -13.23 -7.35
N ILE A 68 -6.59 -12.66 -6.20
CA ILE A 68 -7.18 -12.95 -4.89
C ILE A 68 -8.21 -11.89 -4.56
N PHE A 69 -7.81 -10.65 -4.33
CA PHE A 69 -8.67 -9.56 -3.85
C PHE A 69 -9.04 -8.52 -4.92
N GLY A 70 -8.57 -8.70 -6.14
CA GLY A 70 -8.89 -7.79 -7.24
C GLY A 70 -8.02 -6.53 -7.27
N GLN A 71 -8.09 -5.84 -8.41
CA GLN A 71 -7.48 -4.53 -8.62
C GLN A 71 -8.39 -3.78 -9.62
N PRO A 72 -8.81 -2.54 -9.32
CA PRO A 72 -9.63 -1.76 -10.24
C PRO A 72 -9.02 -1.70 -11.65
N GLY A 73 -9.83 -2.01 -12.66
CA GLY A 73 -9.39 -2.04 -14.06
C GLY A 73 -8.72 -3.33 -14.51
N GLN A 74 -8.43 -4.29 -13.62
CA GLN A 74 -7.66 -5.49 -13.97
C GLN A 74 -8.50 -6.77 -14.01
N THR A 75 -9.79 -6.70 -14.31
CA THR A 75 -10.68 -7.87 -14.27
C THR A 75 -10.21 -9.02 -15.18
N ASN A 76 -9.69 -8.70 -16.37
CA ASN A 76 -9.08 -9.68 -17.28
C ASN A 76 -7.82 -10.34 -16.69
N TYR A 77 -6.91 -9.53 -16.15
CA TYR A 77 -5.67 -9.98 -15.56
C TYR A 77 -5.92 -10.83 -14.31
N ALA A 78 -6.73 -10.32 -13.38
CA ALA A 78 -7.15 -11.02 -12.17
C ALA A 78 -7.77 -12.38 -12.51
N GLY A 79 -8.74 -12.43 -13.43
CA GLY A 79 -9.37 -13.69 -13.83
C GLY A 79 -8.38 -14.70 -14.44
N ALA A 80 -7.41 -14.22 -15.23
CA ALA A 80 -6.35 -15.07 -15.77
C ALA A 80 -5.39 -15.61 -14.70
N LYS A 81 -5.10 -14.81 -13.65
CA LYS A 81 -4.26 -15.23 -12.53
C LYS A 81 -4.99 -16.22 -11.62
N THR A 82 -6.27 -16.00 -11.33
CA THR A 82 -7.13 -16.97 -10.62
C THR A 82 -7.18 -18.32 -11.35
N PHE A 83 -7.21 -18.33 -12.69
CA PHE A 83 -7.07 -19.57 -13.46
C PHE A 83 -5.74 -20.29 -13.17
N MET A 84 -4.62 -19.58 -13.12
CA MET A 84 -3.31 -20.20 -12.84
C MET A 84 -3.25 -20.78 -11.42
N ASP A 85 -3.86 -20.09 -10.45
CA ASP A 85 -3.97 -20.57 -9.08
C ASP A 85 -4.78 -21.88 -9.00
N ALA A 86 -5.94 -21.91 -9.67
CA ALA A 86 -6.77 -23.12 -9.77
C ALA A 86 -6.08 -24.23 -10.58
N PHE A 87 -5.35 -23.86 -11.64
CA PHE A 87 -4.62 -24.81 -12.48
C PHE A 87 -3.49 -25.50 -11.71
N ALA A 88 -2.81 -24.77 -10.82
CA ALA A 88 -1.82 -25.38 -9.93
C ALA A 88 -2.45 -26.50 -9.11
N GLN A 89 -3.66 -26.29 -8.58
CA GLN A 89 -4.34 -27.28 -7.73
C GLN A 89 -4.76 -28.49 -8.57
N TYR A 90 -5.31 -28.23 -9.75
CA TYR A 90 -5.64 -29.25 -10.72
C TYR A 90 -4.41 -30.11 -11.07
N ARG A 91 -3.28 -29.50 -11.41
CA ARG A 91 -2.06 -30.23 -11.80
C ARG A 91 -1.44 -30.99 -10.63
N PHE A 92 -1.44 -30.42 -9.43
CA PHE A 92 -1.01 -31.08 -8.21
C PHE A 92 -1.85 -32.34 -7.92
N ASN A 93 -3.17 -32.25 -8.07
CA ASN A 93 -4.09 -33.39 -7.89
C ASN A 93 -3.91 -34.51 -8.94
N LEU A 94 -3.20 -34.24 -10.05
CA LEU A 94 -2.76 -35.27 -11.00
C LEU A 94 -1.44 -35.95 -10.58
N GLY A 95 -0.88 -35.61 -9.41
CA GLY A 95 0.43 -36.06 -8.97
C GLY A 95 1.58 -35.42 -9.73
N LEU A 96 1.36 -34.26 -10.37
CA LEU A 96 2.37 -33.56 -11.16
C LEU A 96 2.84 -32.30 -10.41
N PRO A 97 4.13 -31.93 -10.47
CA PRO A 97 4.62 -30.72 -9.85
C PRO A 97 3.89 -29.48 -10.37
N ALA A 98 3.47 -28.63 -9.44
CA ALA A 98 2.84 -27.35 -9.71
C ALA A 98 2.94 -26.42 -8.49
N CYS A 99 3.27 -25.16 -8.73
CA CYS A 99 3.21 -24.09 -7.74
C CYS A 99 2.72 -22.82 -8.42
N ALA A 100 1.92 -22.02 -7.71
CA ALA A 100 1.54 -20.68 -8.13
C ALA A 100 1.96 -19.69 -7.04
N ILE A 101 2.78 -18.71 -7.40
CA ILE A 101 3.27 -17.67 -6.49
C ILE A 101 2.39 -16.44 -6.72
N GLN A 102 1.64 -15.98 -5.72
CA GLN A 102 0.79 -14.80 -5.83
C GLN A 102 1.58 -13.55 -5.42
N ILE A 103 2.09 -12.84 -6.42
CA ILE A 103 3.06 -11.76 -6.25
C ILE A 103 2.35 -10.41 -6.18
N GLY A 104 2.77 -9.56 -5.24
CA GLY A 104 2.47 -8.12 -5.19
C GLY A 104 3.22 -7.31 -6.25
N ALA A 105 3.29 -6.00 -6.10
CA ALA A 105 4.10 -5.18 -7.00
C ALA A 105 5.58 -5.31 -6.62
N VAL A 106 6.43 -5.57 -7.62
CA VAL A 106 7.88 -5.62 -7.46
C VAL A 106 8.44 -4.24 -7.77
N GLU A 107 9.12 -3.60 -6.82
CA GLU A 107 9.54 -2.20 -6.95
C GLU A 107 10.79 -1.98 -7.80
N GLU A 108 11.75 -2.89 -7.69
CA GLU A 108 13.11 -2.68 -8.18
C GLU A 108 13.29 -3.12 -9.64
N VAL A 109 12.49 -4.08 -10.09
CA VAL A 109 12.64 -4.73 -11.40
C VAL A 109 11.30 -5.09 -12.05
N GLY A 110 11.31 -5.18 -13.38
CA GLY A 110 10.18 -5.63 -14.18
C GLY A 110 9.12 -4.54 -14.41
N TYR A 111 7.88 -4.98 -14.67
CA TYR A 111 6.86 -4.13 -15.27
C TYR A 111 6.52 -2.86 -14.46
N VAL A 112 6.50 -2.93 -13.12
CA VAL A 112 6.14 -1.77 -12.27
C VAL A 112 7.28 -0.76 -12.23
N ALA A 113 8.52 -1.22 -12.07
CA ALA A 113 9.72 -0.38 -12.11
C ALA A 113 9.91 0.34 -13.46
N GLU A 114 9.56 -0.34 -14.56
CA GLU A 114 9.70 0.19 -15.94
C GLU A 114 8.56 1.16 -16.34
N ASN A 115 7.51 1.32 -15.53
CA ASN A 115 6.34 2.13 -15.86
C ASN A 115 5.98 3.09 -14.71
N GLU A 116 6.51 4.31 -14.74
CA GLU A 116 6.29 5.35 -13.70
C GLU A 116 4.81 5.62 -13.40
N GLY A 117 3.95 5.65 -14.41
CA GLY A 117 2.51 5.86 -14.22
C GLY A 117 1.81 4.71 -13.49
N VAL A 118 2.34 3.49 -13.56
CA VAL A 118 1.86 2.32 -12.82
C VAL A 118 2.33 2.40 -11.37
N MET A 119 3.60 2.77 -11.15
CA MET A 119 4.14 3.00 -9.81
C MET A 119 3.39 4.10 -9.05
N GLN A 120 3.11 5.22 -9.70
CA GLN A 120 2.33 6.31 -9.11
C GLN A 120 0.92 5.83 -8.72
N ARG A 121 0.19 5.15 -9.62
CA ARG A 121 -1.15 4.61 -9.30
C ARG A 121 -1.11 3.61 -8.15
N PHE A 122 -0.09 2.77 -8.12
CA PHE A 122 0.13 1.79 -7.07
C PHE A 122 0.38 2.48 -5.72
N ALA A 123 1.18 3.54 -5.69
CA ALA A 123 1.37 4.36 -4.49
C ALA A 123 0.05 4.99 -4.00
N HIS A 124 -0.76 5.53 -4.91
CA HIS A 124 -2.03 6.19 -4.57
C HIS A 124 -3.10 5.24 -4.00
N THR A 125 -3.02 3.94 -4.28
CA THR A 125 -3.92 2.89 -3.75
C THR A 125 -3.36 2.19 -2.50
N GLY A 126 -2.38 2.80 -1.81
CA GLY A 126 -1.76 2.22 -0.61
C GLY A 126 -0.80 1.08 -0.92
N GLY A 127 -0.46 0.87 -2.20
CA GLY A 127 0.39 -0.21 -2.66
C GLY A 127 1.85 -0.04 -2.28
N SER A 128 2.37 1.20 -2.15
CA SER A 128 3.78 1.45 -1.80
C SER A 128 4.22 0.75 -0.51
N GLU A 129 3.30 0.54 0.43
CA GLU A 129 3.62 -0.19 1.66
C GLU A 129 3.57 -1.72 1.48
N SER A 130 2.86 -2.22 0.48
CA SER A 130 2.71 -3.65 0.14
C SER A 130 3.70 -4.13 -0.92
N ALA A 131 4.56 -3.25 -1.41
CA ALA A 131 5.51 -3.60 -2.44
C ALA A 131 6.62 -4.52 -1.91
N ILE A 132 7.19 -5.27 -2.84
CA ILE A 132 8.19 -6.31 -2.56
C ILE A 132 9.48 -6.04 -3.35
N SER A 133 10.60 -6.38 -2.73
CA SER A 133 11.92 -6.33 -3.34
C SER A 133 12.15 -7.49 -4.31
N GLU A 134 13.14 -7.37 -5.18
CA GLU A 134 13.60 -8.49 -6.01
C GLU A 134 14.08 -9.64 -5.14
N GLN A 135 14.78 -9.34 -4.03
CA GLN A 135 15.32 -10.34 -3.12
C GLN A 135 14.20 -11.18 -2.49
N GLU A 136 13.13 -10.56 -1.99
CA GLU A 136 11.98 -11.29 -1.43
C GLU A 136 11.32 -12.21 -2.47
N LEU A 137 11.24 -11.78 -3.73
CA LEU A 137 10.74 -12.62 -4.81
C LEU A 137 11.66 -13.81 -5.09
N LEU A 138 12.98 -13.60 -5.12
CA LEU A 138 13.96 -14.68 -5.34
C LEU A 138 13.95 -15.69 -4.19
N GLU A 139 13.84 -15.23 -2.94
CA GLU A 139 13.70 -16.08 -1.77
C GLU A 139 12.41 -16.92 -1.82
N ALA A 140 11.29 -16.30 -2.23
CA ALA A 140 10.03 -16.99 -2.50
C ALA A 140 10.15 -18.07 -3.59
N VAL A 141 10.85 -17.79 -4.69
CA VAL A 141 11.08 -18.79 -5.74
C VAL A 141 11.93 -19.97 -5.22
N ASN A 142 12.89 -19.70 -4.33
CA ASN A 142 13.74 -20.74 -3.76
C ASN A 142 13.03 -21.61 -2.71
N SER A 143 11.99 -21.11 -2.04
CA SER A 143 11.25 -21.89 -1.03
C SER A 143 10.24 -22.87 -1.63
N THR A 144 9.95 -22.76 -2.94
CA THR A 144 8.89 -23.41 -3.74
C THR A 144 8.32 -24.73 -3.22
N SER A 145 7.52 -24.61 -2.18
CA SER A 145 6.64 -25.65 -1.65
C SER A 145 5.33 -25.00 -1.20
N GLY A 146 4.25 -25.31 -1.91
CA GLY A 146 2.89 -24.85 -1.55
C GLY A 146 2.38 -23.58 -2.24
N TYR A 147 1.34 -23.00 -1.64
CA TYR A 147 0.66 -21.77 -2.06
C TYR A 147 0.95 -20.69 -1.02
N PHE A 148 1.48 -19.54 -1.44
CA PHE A 148 1.71 -18.43 -0.52
C PHE A 148 1.63 -17.08 -1.23
N TYR A 149 1.21 -16.08 -0.47
CA TYR A 149 1.06 -14.69 -0.89
C TYR A 149 2.32 -13.92 -0.54
N LEU A 150 2.80 -13.09 -1.47
CA LEU A 150 3.97 -12.24 -1.24
C LEU A 150 3.56 -10.77 -1.45
N GLY A 151 3.81 -9.91 -0.45
CA GLY A 151 3.45 -8.49 -0.50
C GLY A 151 2.05 -8.16 0.03
N VAL A 152 1.57 -8.88 1.06
CA VAL A 152 0.34 -8.54 1.78
C VAL A 152 0.74 -7.97 3.15
N ARG A 153 1.01 -6.67 3.20
CA ARG A 153 1.36 -5.96 4.45
C ARG A 153 0.80 -4.55 4.45
N SER A 154 0.50 -4.03 5.63
CA SER A 154 0.22 -2.61 5.86
C SER A 154 1.12 -2.16 7.00
N ASN A 155 1.69 -0.96 6.87
CA ASN A 155 2.47 -0.35 7.94
C ASN A 155 1.60 0.55 8.84
N MET A 156 0.28 0.59 8.58
CA MET A 156 -0.70 1.36 9.34
C MET A 156 -1.69 0.42 10.04
N CYS A 157 -2.29 0.90 11.13
CA CYS A 157 -3.45 0.22 11.70
C CYS A 157 -4.57 0.16 10.64
N LEU A 158 -5.23 -0.99 10.48
CA LEU A 158 -6.30 -1.14 9.49
C LEU A 158 -7.48 -0.22 9.76
N ASN A 159 -7.71 0.17 11.02
CA ASN A 159 -8.74 1.15 11.38
C ASN A 159 -8.35 2.60 11.04
N ASN A 160 -7.10 2.86 10.62
CA ASN A 160 -6.66 4.18 10.22
C ASN A 160 -7.44 4.66 8.98
N PRO A 161 -8.02 5.88 8.98
CA PRO A 161 -8.69 6.46 7.82
C PRO A 161 -7.78 6.64 6.58
N GLY A 162 -6.46 6.75 6.80
CA GLY A 162 -5.45 6.85 5.75
C GLY A 162 -5.03 5.51 5.14
N GLU A 163 -5.45 4.38 5.71
CA GLU A 163 -5.12 3.04 5.18
C GLU A 163 -5.94 2.74 3.90
N ARG A 164 -5.22 2.57 2.78
CA ARG A 164 -5.80 2.43 1.42
C ARG A 164 -5.67 1.04 0.80
N SER A 165 -5.06 0.08 1.49
CA SER A 165 -4.86 -1.30 1.01
C SER A 165 -6.16 -1.90 0.48
N LEU A 166 -6.13 -2.35 -0.76
CA LEU A 166 -7.30 -2.90 -1.45
C LEU A 166 -7.89 -4.13 -0.74
N TRP A 167 -7.04 -4.89 -0.05
CA TRP A 167 -7.41 -6.09 0.67
C TRP A 167 -8.02 -5.82 2.06
N LYS A 168 -7.97 -4.57 2.57
CA LYS A 168 -8.53 -4.19 3.88
C LYS A 168 -10.02 -4.52 3.99
N GLY A 169 -10.80 -4.29 2.92
CA GLY A 169 -12.25 -4.55 2.93
C GLY A 169 -12.63 -6.02 2.73
N ASP A 170 -11.67 -6.91 2.48
CA ASP A 170 -11.94 -8.29 2.11
C ASP A 170 -12.15 -9.17 3.34
N VAL A 171 -13.29 -9.86 3.42
CA VAL A 171 -13.62 -10.74 4.55
C VAL A 171 -12.60 -11.88 4.74
N ARG A 172 -11.90 -12.30 3.67
CA ARG A 172 -10.84 -13.31 3.76
C ARG A 172 -9.61 -12.81 4.52
N MET A 173 -9.47 -11.50 4.68
CA MET A 173 -8.39 -10.85 5.43
C MET A 173 -8.80 -10.56 6.88
N ALA A 174 -9.90 -11.15 7.37
CA ALA A 174 -10.36 -10.97 8.76
C ALA A 174 -9.28 -11.26 9.81
N ALA A 175 -8.31 -12.14 9.53
CA ALA A 175 -7.18 -12.36 10.43
C ALA A 175 -6.36 -11.09 10.70
N PHE A 176 -6.21 -10.19 9.73
CA PHE A 176 -5.53 -8.91 9.94
C PHE A 176 -6.37 -7.91 10.74
N HIS A 177 -7.70 -8.03 10.72
CA HIS A 177 -8.61 -7.22 11.55
C HIS A 177 -8.68 -7.73 13.00
N ASN A 178 -8.55 -9.04 13.18
CA ASN A 178 -8.73 -9.71 14.47
C ASN A 178 -7.43 -9.87 15.26
N ASN A 179 -6.28 -9.70 14.62
CA ASN A 179 -4.96 -9.70 15.25
C ASN A 179 -4.55 -8.31 15.78
N GLU A 180 -5.50 -7.37 15.93
CA GLU A 180 -5.28 -6.21 16.80
C GLU A 180 -5.21 -6.71 18.25
N ASP A 181 -4.08 -7.33 18.61
CA ASP A 181 -3.65 -7.40 19.99
C ASP A 181 -3.70 -5.97 20.53
N SER A 182 -4.43 -5.80 21.63
CA SER A 182 -4.70 -4.56 22.35
C SER A 182 -3.45 -3.88 22.94
N ASN A 183 -2.27 -4.10 22.37
CA ASN A 183 -0.97 -3.63 22.83
C ASN A 183 -0.03 -3.13 21.71
N SER A 184 -0.41 -3.08 20.44
CA SER A 184 0.43 -2.44 19.43
C SER A 184 0.22 -0.92 19.46
N THR A 185 1.01 -0.25 20.30
CA THR A 185 1.36 1.16 20.16
C THR A 185 1.69 1.45 18.70
N ALA A 186 0.89 2.31 18.07
CA ALA A 186 1.13 2.82 16.73
C ALA A 186 2.52 3.48 16.66
N ALA A 187 3.49 2.76 16.10
CA ALA A 187 4.83 3.26 15.83
C ALA A 187 4.87 3.83 14.40
N GLY A 188 5.12 5.15 14.30
CA GLY A 188 5.35 5.94 13.08
C GLY A 188 4.06 6.55 12.50
N PHE A 189 3.82 7.87 12.42
CA PHE A 189 4.68 9.05 12.26
C PHE A 189 4.17 10.23 13.10
N SER A 190 4.17 10.07 14.42
CA SER A 190 4.21 11.21 15.34
C SER A 190 5.60 11.19 15.94
N SER A 191 6.30 12.33 15.96
CA SER A 191 7.46 12.50 16.83
C SER A 191 7.07 11.94 18.22
N ASP A 192 7.89 11.05 18.80
CA ASP A 192 7.67 10.53 20.16
C ASP A 192 7.46 11.70 21.14
N ASP A 193 8.07 12.86 20.85
CA ASP A 193 7.91 14.10 21.60
C ASP A 193 6.47 14.63 21.54
N LEU A 194 5.80 14.61 20.38
CA LEU A 194 4.42 15.10 20.23
C LEU A 194 3.42 14.21 20.98
N GLN A 195 3.55 12.89 20.91
CA GLN A 195 2.69 12.00 21.71
C GLN A 195 2.91 12.21 23.21
N SER A 196 4.18 12.35 23.63
CA SER A 196 4.51 12.61 25.03
C SER A 196 3.94 13.95 25.50
N PHE A 197 3.98 14.98 24.64
CA PHE A 197 3.43 16.30 24.91
C PHE A 197 1.90 16.24 25.07
N ILE A 198 1.19 15.63 24.12
CA ILE A 198 -0.28 15.50 24.18
C ILE A 198 -0.71 14.72 25.43
N THR A 199 0.05 13.69 25.81
CA THR A 199 -0.23 12.90 27.03
C THR A 199 -0.11 13.76 28.28
N LYS A 200 0.91 14.61 28.38
CA LYS A 200 1.07 15.56 29.50
C LYS A 200 -0.03 16.62 29.49
N ALA A 201 -0.35 17.18 28.31
CA ALA A 201 -1.35 18.23 28.14
C ALA A 201 -2.77 17.81 28.58
N LYS A 202 -3.10 16.51 28.53
CA LYS A 202 -4.37 16.00 29.07
C LYS A 202 -4.50 16.17 30.59
N GLY A 203 -3.39 16.18 31.33
CA GLY A 203 -3.37 16.30 32.79
C GLY A 203 -2.99 17.69 33.31
N ASP A 204 -2.53 18.59 32.43
CA ASP A 204 -1.98 19.90 32.80
C ASP A 204 -2.53 20.98 31.85
N ALA A 205 -3.47 21.79 32.35
CA ALA A 205 -4.07 22.88 31.60
C ALA A 205 -3.10 24.07 31.42
N ASP A 206 -2.22 24.31 32.40
CA ASP A 206 -1.27 25.42 32.37
C ASP A 206 -0.23 25.21 31.28
N LEU A 207 0.14 23.94 31.01
CA LEU A 207 1.01 23.58 29.89
C LEU A 207 0.47 24.10 28.56
N LEU A 208 -0.83 23.95 28.28
CA LEU A 208 -1.44 24.41 27.02
C LEU A 208 -1.57 25.94 26.95
N GLY A 209 -1.53 26.64 28.08
CA GLY A 209 -1.54 28.11 28.15
C GLY A 209 -0.20 28.76 27.86
N GLN A 210 0.90 27.99 27.83
CA GLN A 210 2.24 28.51 27.60
C GLN A 210 2.47 28.87 26.12
N SER A 211 3.14 29.99 25.87
CA SER A 211 3.54 30.41 24.52
C SER A 211 4.45 29.37 23.83
N GLU A 212 5.29 28.69 24.63
CA GLU A 212 6.21 27.64 24.17
C GLU A 212 5.45 26.42 23.61
N SER A 213 4.29 26.09 24.18
CA SER A 213 3.42 25.00 23.70
C SER A 213 2.83 25.30 22.33
N ALA A 214 2.37 26.54 22.10
CA ALA A 214 1.89 26.96 20.79
C ALA A 214 3.00 26.91 19.72
N GLN A 215 4.22 27.33 20.07
CA GLN A 215 5.39 27.27 19.18
C GLN A 215 5.82 25.83 18.88
N PHE A 216 5.78 24.95 19.88
CA PHE A 216 6.04 23.52 19.69
C PHE A 216 5.04 22.91 18.71
N LEU A 217 3.75 23.15 18.91
CA LEU A 217 2.70 22.64 18.03
C LEU A 217 2.82 23.21 16.60
N ALA A 218 3.16 24.49 16.46
CA ALA A 218 3.40 25.11 15.15
C ALA A 218 4.53 24.40 14.38
N ARG A 219 5.62 24.04 15.07
CA ARG A 219 6.72 23.26 14.48
C ARG A 219 6.29 21.86 14.08
N GLU A 220 5.53 21.16 14.92
CA GLU A 220 5.04 19.82 14.59
C GLU A 220 4.08 19.82 13.40
N ILE A 221 3.18 20.80 13.33
CA ILE A 221 2.29 20.99 12.18
C ILE A 221 3.13 21.28 10.93
N GLY A 222 4.11 22.17 11.03
CA GLY A 222 5.01 22.46 9.91
C GLY A 222 5.81 21.25 9.44
N ARG A 223 6.34 20.43 10.37
CA ARG A 223 7.05 19.20 10.02
C ARG A 223 6.17 18.26 9.23
N LYS A 224 4.91 18.12 9.66
CA LYS A 224 3.95 17.29 8.94
C LYS A 224 3.63 17.83 7.54
N VAL A 225 3.57 19.15 7.39
CA VAL A 225 3.43 19.78 6.07
C VAL A 225 4.65 19.50 5.18
N CYS A 226 5.86 19.63 5.70
CA CYS A 226 7.09 19.30 4.96
C CYS A 226 7.14 17.83 4.55
N ASP A 227 6.73 16.92 5.44
CA ASP A 227 6.61 15.48 5.19
C ASP A 227 5.64 15.19 4.02
N PHE A 228 4.43 15.76 4.06
CA PHE A 228 3.47 15.61 2.95
C PHE A 228 3.96 16.18 1.61
N LEU A 229 4.79 17.23 1.66
CA LEU A 229 5.34 17.88 0.48
C LEU A 229 6.69 17.30 0.04
N LEU A 230 7.22 16.29 0.75
CA LEU A 230 8.55 15.72 0.53
C LEU A 230 9.67 16.79 0.52
N LYS A 231 9.53 17.79 1.39
CA LYS A 231 10.50 18.89 1.54
C LYS A 231 11.38 18.69 2.77
N PRO A 232 12.67 19.09 2.72
CA PRO A 232 13.55 19.06 3.89
C PRO A 232 13.03 19.97 5.01
N GLU A 233 13.20 19.56 6.26
CA GLU A 233 12.75 20.31 7.45
C GLU A 233 13.64 21.54 7.73
N GLU A 234 14.85 21.61 7.16
CA GLU A 234 15.80 22.70 7.43
C GLU A 234 15.34 24.08 6.93
N GLU A 235 14.29 24.13 6.09
CA GLU A 235 13.70 25.37 5.56
C GLU A 235 12.43 25.82 6.30
N LEU A 236 12.03 25.13 7.38
CA LEU A 236 10.76 25.37 8.05
C LEU A 236 10.76 26.69 8.84
N GLN A 237 9.95 27.64 8.37
CA GLN A 237 9.67 28.91 9.05
C GLN A 237 8.23 28.92 9.55
N THR A 238 8.02 28.95 10.87
CA THR A 238 6.65 28.90 11.44
C THR A 238 5.84 30.17 11.19
N SER A 239 6.52 31.26 10.81
CA SER A 239 5.86 32.51 10.40
C SER A 239 5.29 32.45 8.98
N SER A 240 5.62 31.43 8.17
CA SER A 240 5.12 31.27 6.80
C SER A 240 3.69 30.75 6.78
N SER A 241 2.93 31.16 5.75
CA SER A 241 1.60 30.60 5.50
C SER A 241 1.69 29.20 4.89
N LEU A 242 0.61 28.40 5.02
CA LEU A 242 0.53 27.10 4.36
C LEU A 242 0.64 27.20 2.83
N SER A 243 0.11 28.27 2.24
CA SER A 243 0.23 28.56 0.80
C SER A 243 1.68 28.79 0.40
N ASP A 244 2.45 29.53 1.20
CA ASP A 244 3.87 29.81 0.93
C ASP A 244 4.73 28.55 1.01
N LEU A 245 4.34 27.62 1.88
CA LEU A 245 4.97 26.30 1.97
C LEU A 245 4.65 25.41 0.75
N GLY A 246 3.66 25.79 -0.07
CA GLY A 246 3.25 25.08 -1.28
C GLY A 246 2.14 24.07 -1.06
N LEU A 247 1.35 24.23 0.01
CA LEU A 247 0.22 23.37 0.30
C LEU A 247 -0.92 23.63 -0.70
N ASP A 248 -1.36 22.58 -1.41
CA ASP A 248 -2.48 22.65 -2.33
C ASP A 248 -3.81 22.17 -1.69
N SER A 249 -4.91 22.18 -2.46
CA SER A 249 -6.23 21.77 -1.96
C SER A 249 -6.33 20.28 -1.60
N LEU A 250 -5.48 19.41 -2.16
CA LEU A 250 -5.49 17.98 -1.87
C LEU A 250 -4.72 17.70 -0.57
N VAL A 251 -3.51 18.25 -0.45
CA VAL A 251 -2.67 18.12 0.75
C VAL A 251 -3.36 18.77 1.97
N ALA A 252 -4.15 19.83 1.76
CA ALA A 252 -4.97 20.42 2.82
C ALA A 252 -6.02 19.46 3.40
N ILE A 253 -6.57 18.55 2.58
CA ILE A 253 -7.51 17.53 3.06
C ILE A 253 -6.77 16.50 3.92
N GLU A 254 -5.56 16.11 3.53
CA GLU A 254 -4.73 15.16 4.28
C GLU A 254 -4.25 15.76 5.61
N LEU A 255 -3.83 17.03 5.60
CA LEU A 255 -3.47 17.76 6.81
C LEU A 255 -4.64 17.89 7.79
N ARG A 256 -5.85 18.12 7.28
CA ARG A 256 -7.07 18.14 8.10
C ARG A 256 -7.38 16.78 8.73
N GLN A 257 -7.19 15.69 8.00
CA GLN A 257 -7.39 14.35 8.54
C GLN A 257 -6.36 14.03 9.63
N TRP A 258 -5.09 14.34 9.38
CA TRP A 258 -4.03 14.20 10.38
C TRP A 258 -4.31 15.05 11.63
N TRP A 259 -4.73 16.31 11.45
CA TRP A 259 -5.10 17.21 12.54
C TRP A 259 -6.12 16.58 13.49
N LYS A 260 -7.22 16.06 12.94
CA LYS A 260 -8.26 15.40 13.73
C LYS A 260 -7.72 14.19 14.48
N SER A 261 -6.87 13.40 13.83
CA SER A 261 -6.27 12.20 14.43
C SER A 261 -5.33 12.54 15.60
N VAL A 262 -4.60 13.65 15.51
CA VAL A 262 -3.59 14.02 16.51
C VAL A 262 -4.20 14.85 17.65
N PHE A 263 -4.93 15.90 17.32
CA PHE A 263 -5.43 16.85 18.32
C PHE A 263 -6.84 16.52 18.83
N GLY A 264 -7.55 15.61 18.16
CA GLY A 264 -8.86 15.10 18.62
C GLY A 264 -10.06 15.99 18.30
N PHE A 265 -9.88 17.06 17.52
CA PHE A 265 -10.97 17.95 17.09
C PHE A 265 -10.85 18.34 15.60
N ASP A 266 -11.94 18.79 15.00
CA ASP A 266 -11.99 19.18 13.59
C ASP A 266 -11.61 20.65 13.37
N ILE A 267 -10.94 20.92 12.24
CA ILE A 267 -10.72 22.25 11.66
C ILE A 267 -11.19 22.21 10.20
N SER A 268 -11.76 23.29 9.66
CA SER A 268 -12.11 23.34 8.23
C SER A 268 -10.90 23.69 7.36
N VAL A 269 -10.88 23.26 6.10
CA VAL A 269 -9.79 23.64 5.16
C VAL A 269 -9.73 25.16 4.97
N LEU A 270 -10.89 25.83 4.87
CA LEU A 270 -10.95 27.28 4.74
C LEU A 270 -10.38 28.00 5.96
N GLU A 271 -10.69 27.51 7.16
CA GLU A 271 -10.17 28.06 8.41
C GLU A 271 -8.65 27.84 8.51
N MET A 272 -8.19 26.64 8.20
CA MET A 272 -6.76 26.30 8.21
C MET A 272 -5.95 27.17 7.25
N MET A 273 -6.42 27.33 6.02
CA MET A 273 -5.81 28.21 5.02
C MET A 273 -5.94 29.69 5.40
N GLY A 274 -6.98 30.07 6.13
CA GLY A 274 -7.27 31.43 6.56
C GLY A 274 -6.46 31.92 7.78
N MET A 275 -5.82 31.02 8.53
CA MET A 275 -5.03 31.38 9.72
C MET A 275 -3.72 32.11 9.41
N GLY A 276 -3.24 32.05 8.16
CA GLY A 276 -2.14 32.87 7.67
C GLY A 276 -0.73 32.46 8.08
N SER A 277 -0.54 31.70 9.17
CA SER A 277 0.78 31.15 9.54
C SER A 277 0.70 29.84 10.34
N LEU A 278 1.80 29.09 10.37
CA LEU A 278 1.93 27.92 11.26
C LEU A 278 1.86 28.33 12.74
N ASP A 279 2.37 29.51 13.11
CA ASP A 279 2.25 30.03 14.48
C ASP A 279 0.79 30.17 14.92
N ALA A 280 -0.06 30.70 14.03
CA ALA A 280 -1.50 30.83 14.30
C ALA A 280 -2.19 29.46 14.40
N LEU A 281 -1.77 28.50 13.57
CA LEU A 281 -2.24 27.11 13.64
C LEU A 281 -1.81 26.43 14.94
N GLY A 282 -0.57 26.61 15.39
CA GLY A 282 -0.08 26.08 16.67
C GLY A 282 -0.85 26.64 17.86
N ALA A 283 -1.14 27.94 17.86
CA ALA A 283 -1.98 28.57 18.88
C ALA A 283 -3.43 28.04 18.84
N HIS A 284 -3.98 27.82 17.66
CA HIS A 284 -5.31 27.23 17.51
C HIS A 284 -5.36 25.78 17.99
N ALA A 285 -4.33 24.97 17.70
CA ALA A 285 -4.18 23.62 18.23
C ALA A 285 -4.15 23.61 19.77
N ALA A 286 -3.36 24.48 20.39
CA ALA A 286 -3.28 24.62 21.84
C ALA A 286 -4.65 24.97 22.47
N LYS A 287 -5.33 25.98 21.92
CA LYS A 287 -6.67 26.40 22.39
C LYS A 287 -7.72 25.32 22.21
N GLY A 288 -7.73 24.64 21.06
CA GLY A 288 -8.68 23.56 20.79
C GLY A 288 -8.47 22.36 21.72
N MET A 289 -7.23 21.99 22.01
CA MET A 289 -6.92 20.95 23.01
C MET A 289 -7.29 21.39 24.43
N LEU A 290 -7.09 22.66 24.79
CA LEU A 290 -7.47 23.18 26.11
C LEU A 290 -8.99 23.06 26.32
N ARG A 291 -9.78 23.41 25.29
CA ARG A 291 -11.24 23.20 25.28
C ARG A 291 -11.61 21.72 25.38
N LEU A 292 -10.96 20.88 24.57
CA LEU A 292 -11.28 19.45 24.48
C LEU A 292 -10.95 18.69 25.78
N PHE A 293 -9.82 18.97 26.41
CA PHE A 293 -9.34 18.22 27.58
C PHE A 293 -9.82 18.81 28.90
N HIS A 294 -9.94 20.13 29.00
CA HIS A 294 -10.19 20.82 30.26
C HIS A 294 -11.50 21.62 30.30
N GLY A 295 -12.26 21.64 29.20
CA GLY A 295 -13.59 22.29 29.15
C GLY A 295 -13.56 23.80 29.35
N VAL A 296 -12.42 24.45 29.12
CA VAL A 296 -12.27 25.90 29.28
C VAL A 296 -12.85 26.62 28.06
N GLU A 297 -14.09 27.11 28.18
CA GLU A 297 -14.67 28.10 27.27
C GLU A 297 -14.21 29.52 27.66
N GLU A 298 -14.04 30.40 26.66
CA GLU A 298 -13.72 31.83 26.87
C GLU A 298 -14.88 32.59 27.52
#